data_AF-A0A2S2QGU2-F1
#
_entry.id   AF-A0A2S2QGU2-F1
#
_cell.length_a   1.000
_cell.length_b   1.000
_cell.length_c   1.000
_cell.angle_alpha   90.00
_cell.angle_beta   90.00
_cell.angle_gamma   90.00
#
_symmetry.space_group_name_H-M   'P 1'
#
loop_
_entity.id
_entity.type
_entity.pdbx_description
1 polymer ?
#
loop_
_entity_poly.entity_id
_entity_poly.type
_entity_poly.pdbx_seq_one_letter_code
_entity_poly.pdbx_strand_id
1 'polypeptide(L)'
;MHCPGYSDTAEHILFRCPNWDGLCEELCARLGRSIAAEDVPGILCELVFEDLPADCQERQVVLREGEETFRIFYKMTVEILTLKEQEERVRQAAEANSR
;
A
#
# COMPACT_ATOMS: atom_id res chain seq x y z
N MET A 1 -17.26 0.42 7.19
CA MET A 1 -17.41 -0.96 7.73
C MET A 1 -16.17 -1.17 8.56
N HIS A 2 -16.27 -1.61 9.81
CA HIS A 2 -15.08 -1.73 10.65
C HIS A 2 -14.29 -2.98 10.27
N CYS A 3 -12.96 -2.88 10.09
CA CYS A 3 -12.12 -4.07 9.88
C CYS A 3 -12.29 -4.99 11.11
N PRO A 4 -12.89 -6.20 10.97
CA PRO A 4 -13.21 -7.06 12.11
C PRO A 4 -11.97 -7.82 12.64
N GLY A 5 -10.81 -7.61 12.01
CA GLY A 5 -9.57 -8.25 12.39
C GLY A 5 -9.07 -7.75 13.74
N TYR A 6 -8.79 -8.69 14.65
CA TYR A 6 -8.15 -8.41 15.94
C TYR A 6 -6.69 -7.92 15.79
N SER A 7 -6.14 -7.95 14.58
CA SER A 7 -4.74 -7.65 14.29
C SER A 7 -4.60 -6.24 13.75
N ASP A 8 -4.16 -5.32 14.61
CA ASP A 8 -3.83 -3.94 14.23
C ASP A 8 -2.39 -3.81 13.71
N THR A 9 -2.02 -4.69 12.78
CA THR A 9 -0.69 -4.69 12.16
C THR A 9 -0.75 -4.02 10.79
N ALA A 10 0.33 -3.31 10.41
CA ALA A 10 0.44 -2.72 9.07
C ALA A 10 0.27 -3.78 7.97
N GLU A 11 0.83 -4.98 8.18
CA GLU A 11 0.69 -6.10 7.26
C GLU A 11 -0.78 -6.52 7.08
N HIS A 12 -1.55 -6.60 8.17
CA HIS A 12 -2.98 -6.91 8.06
C HIS A 12 -3.74 -5.80 7.34
N ILE A 13 -3.53 -4.55 7.76
CA ILE A 13 -4.26 -3.39 7.26
C ILE A 13 -3.99 -3.16 5.77
N LEU A 14 -2.73 -3.25 5.33
CA LEU A 14 -2.34 -2.91 3.97
C LEU A 14 -2.49 -4.08 2.98
N PHE A 15 -2.35 -5.34 3.43
CA PHE A 15 -2.23 -6.47 2.52
C PHE A 15 -3.24 -7.60 2.74
N ARG A 16 -3.99 -7.62 3.86
CA ARG A 16 -4.87 -8.76 4.20
C ARG A 16 -6.31 -8.40 4.54
N CYS A 17 -6.60 -7.18 4.97
CA CYS A 17 -7.95 -6.81 5.39
C CYS A 17 -8.83 -6.51 4.17
N PRO A 18 -9.89 -7.30 3.89
CA PRO A 18 -10.74 -7.12 2.72
C PRO A 18 -11.48 -5.77 2.68
N ASN A 19 -11.54 -5.08 3.82
CA ASN A 19 -12.16 -3.76 3.93
C ASN A 19 -11.48 -2.71 3.04
N TRP A 20 -10.22 -2.94 2.67
CA TRP A 20 -9.40 -1.99 1.92
C TRP A 20 -9.10 -2.45 0.48
N ASP A 21 -9.66 -3.58 0.03
CA ASP A 21 -9.37 -4.18 -1.28
C ASP A 21 -9.57 -3.19 -2.44
N GLY A 22 -10.61 -2.35 -2.37
CA GLY A 22 -10.90 -1.33 -3.38
C GLY A 22 -9.79 -0.27 -3.53
N LEU A 23 -9.04 0.01 -2.46
CA LEU A 23 -7.91 0.95 -2.50
C LEU A 23 -6.64 0.28 -3.05
N CYS A 24 -6.58 -1.05 -3.05
CA CYS A 24 -5.48 -1.83 -3.58
C CYS A 24 -5.61 -2.09 -5.11
N GLU A 25 -6.78 -1.85 -5.72
CA GLU A 25 -7.06 -2.20 -7.12
C GLU A 25 -6.06 -1.62 -8.12
N GLU A 26 -5.72 -0.33 -7.97
CA GLU A 26 -4.80 0.37 -8.88
C GLU A 26 -3.41 -0.29 -8.87
N LEU A 27 -2.92 -0.65 -7.69
CA LEU A 27 -1.62 -1.29 -7.53
C LEU A 27 -1.64 -2.76 -7.96
N CYS A 28 -2.71 -3.49 -7.63
CA CYS A 28 -2.89 -4.88 -8.04
C CYS A 28 -2.96 -5.01 -9.57
N ALA A 29 -3.67 -4.10 -10.24
CA ALA A 29 -3.75 -4.06 -11.70
C ALA A 29 -2.36 -3.82 -12.32
N ARG A 30 -1.54 -2.97 -11.71
CA ARG A 30 -0.18 -2.68 -12.15
C ARG A 30 0.79 -3.86 -11.93
N LEU A 31 0.69 -4.54 -10.80
CA LEU A 31 1.52 -5.71 -10.48
C LEU A 31 1.04 -6.98 -11.20
N GLY A 32 -0.19 -7.02 -11.70
CA GLY A 32 -0.83 -8.20 -12.29
C GLY A 32 -1.19 -9.28 -11.26
N ARG A 33 -1.11 -8.96 -9.96
CA ARG A 33 -1.39 -9.85 -8.83
C ARG A 33 -1.71 -9.04 -7.58
N SER A 34 -2.24 -9.71 -6.55
CA SER A 34 -2.38 -9.11 -5.23
C SER A 34 -1.03 -8.70 -4.67
N ILE A 35 -1.01 -7.53 -4.02
CA ILE A 35 0.16 -7.05 -3.28
C ILE A 35 0.33 -7.83 -1.97
N ALA A 36 1.58 -8.08 -1.61
CA ALA A 36 1.97 -8.71 -0.37
C ALA A 36 3.16 -7.97 0.29
N ALA A 37 3.46 -8.30 1.55
CA ALA A 37 4.51 -7.62 2.30
C ALA A 37 5.91 -7.81 1.67
N GLU A 38 6.11 -8.93 0.96
CA GLU A 38 7.34 -9.26 0.25
C GLU A 38 7.62 -8.32 -0.94
N ASP A 39 6.61 -7.58 -1.41
CA ASP A 39 6.76 -6.64 -2.53
C ASP A 39 7.36 -5.30 -2.08
N VAL A 40 7.20 -4.97 -0.80
CA VAL A 40 7.56 -3.67 -0.23
C VAL A 40 9.04 -3.31 -0.47
N PRO A 41 10.02 -4.22 -0.28
CA PRO A 41 11.41 -3.91 -0.59
C PRO A 41 11.62 -3.52 -2.06
N GLY A 42 11.00 -4.24 -3.01
CA GLY A 42 11.15 -3.94 -4.44
C GLY A 42 10.43 -2.67 -4.89
N ILE A 43 9.44 -2.22 -4.12
CA ILE A 43 8.69 -0.98 -4.38
C ILE A 43 9.40 0.23 -3.73
N LEU A 44 9.92 0.07 -2.51
CA LEU A 44 10.53 1.16 -1.73
C LEU A 44 12.01 1.36 -2.07
N CYS A 45 12.73 0.29 -2.35
CA CYS A 45 14.12 0.38 -2.74
C CYS A 45 14.18 0.59 -4.26
N GLU A 46 14.84 1.66 -4.69
CA GLU A 46 15.15 1.86 -6.11
C GLU A 46 15.83 0.60 -6.66
N LEU A 47 15.44 0.24 -7.90
CA LEU A 47 16.05 -0.84 -8.67
C LEU A 47 17.56 -0.83 -8.47
N VAL A 48 18.10 -1.98 -8.09
CA VAL A 48 19.54 -2.14 -7.91
C VAL A 48 20.20 -1.67 -9.20
N PHE A 49 21.11 -0.69 -9.11
CA PHE A 49 21.69 -0.05 -10.29
C PHE A 49 22.34 -1.07 -11.25
N GLU A 50 22.79 -2.20 -10.72
CA GLU A 50 23.35 -3.34 -11.46
C GLU A 50 22.32 -4.10 -12.32
N ASP A 51 21.02 -4.02 -11.99
CA ASP A 51 19.92 -4.64 -12.73
C ASP A 51 19.33 -3.72 -13.82
N LEU A 52 19.81 -2.46 -13.90
CA LEU A 52 19.33 -1.51 -14.89
C LEU A 52 19.89 -1.84 -16.29
N PRO A 53 19.07 -1.69 -17.35
CA PRO A 53 19.55 -1.79 -18.72
C PRO A 53 20.73 -0.86 -18.99
N ALA A 54 21.70 -1.34 -19.78
CA ALA A 54 22.80 -0.50 -20.25
C ALA A 54 22.32 0.56 -21.25
N ASP A 55 21.24 0.28 -21.98
CA ASP A 55 20.62 1.26 -22.86
C ASP A 55 19.95 2.39 -22.06
N CYS A 56 20.26 3.63 -22.43
CA CYS A 56 19.79 4.81 -21.72
C CYS A 56 18.27 4.99 -21.79
N GLN A 57 17.63 4.62 -22.89
CA GLN A 57 16.20 4.79 -23.09
C GLN A 57 15.42 3.72 -22.31
N GLU A 58 15.85 2.46 -22.40
CA GLU A 58 15.29 1.35 -21.62
C GLU A 58 15.45 1.59 -20.12
N ARG A 59 16.62 2.06 -19.68
CA ARG A 59 16.85 2.43 -18.27
C ARG A 59 15.87 3.50 -17.80
N GLN A 60 15.64 4.54 -18.60
CA GLN A 60 14.68 5.58 -18.23
C GLN A 60 13.24 5.06 -18.15
N VAL A 61 12.86 4.12 -19.02
CA VAL A 61 11.54 3.48 -18.94
C VAL A 61 11.42 2.73 -17.61
N VAL A 62 12.40 1.88 -17.30
CA VAL A 62 12.41 1.06 -16.07
C VAL A 62 12.36 1.94 -14.80
N LEU A 63 13.11 3.04 -14.77
CA LEU A 63 13.07 3.99 -13.65
C LEU A 63 11.70 4.68 -13.50
N ARG A 64 11.09 5.14 -14.60
CA ARG A 64 9.75 5.75 -14.56
C ARG A 64 8.68 4.75 -14.11
N GLU A 65 8.77 3.50 -14.56
CA GLU A 65 7.84 2.46 -14.13
C GLU A 65 8.00 2.14 -12.63
N GLY A 66 9.24 2.15 -12.11
CA GLY A 66 9.51 2.03 -10.68
C GLY A 66 8.93 3.19 -9.86
N GLU A 67 9.22 4.42 -10.27
CA GLU A 67 8.71 5.65 -9.62
C GLU A 67 7.17 5.67 -9.58
N GLU A 68 6.52 5.32 -10.67
CA GLU A 68 5.06 5.28 -10.74
C GLU A 68 4.47 4.18 -9.84
N THR A 69 5.13 3.02 -9.75
CA THR A 69 4.74 1.95 -8.81
C THR A 69 4.85 2.42 -7.36
N PHE A 70 5.94 3.09 -7.01
CA PHE A 70 6.14 3.70 -5.70
C PHE A 70 5.07 4.75 -5.39
N ARG A 71 4.76 5.63 -6.34
CA ARG A 71 3.74 6.68 -6.18
C ARG A 71 2.36 6.08 -5.88
N ILE A 72 1.97 5.02 -6.60
CA ILE A 72 0.70 4.33 -6.40
C ILE A 72 0.68 3.64 -5.03
N PHE A 73 1.75 2.93 -4.66
CA PHE A 73 1.87 2.31 -3.35
C PHE A 73 1.79 3.32 -2.20
N TYR A 74 2.46 4.45 -2.33
CA TYR A 74 2.43 5.53 -1.36
C TYR A 74 1.01 6.09 -1.19
N LYS A 75 0.33 6.39 -2.31
CA LYS A 75 -1.06 6.87 -2.31
C LYS A 75 -1.98 5.87 -1.60
N MET A 76 -1.95 4.60 -1.99
CA MET A 76 -2.73 3.53 -1.37
C MET A 76 -2.49 3.47 0.15
N THR A 77 -1.21 3.48 0.57
CA THR A 77 -0.84 3.39 1.98
C THR A 77 -1.39 4.57 2.79
N VAL A 78 -1.23 5.79 2.28
CA VAL A 78 -1.73 6.99 2.94
C VAL A 78 -3.26 6.98 3.04
N GLU A 79 -3.96 6.62 1.96
CA GLU A 79 -5.44 6.56 1.94
C GLU A 79 -5.97 5.54 2.96
N ILE A 80 -5.41 4.32 2.98
CA ILE A 80 -5.81 3.27 3.93
C ILE A 80 -5.57 3.72 5.38
N LEU A 81 -4.37 4.22 5.69
CA LEU A 81 -4.03 4.60 7.06
C LEU A 81 -4.85 5.82 7.54
N THR A 82 -5.14 6.77 6.65
CA THR A 82 -5.99 7.93 6.96
C THR A 82 -7.42 7.49 7.30
N LEU A 83 -7.99 6.58 6.49
CA LEU A 83 -9.34 6.08 6.73
C LEU A 83 -9.40 5.22 8.01
N LYS A 84 -8.41 4.35 8.22
CA LYS A 84 -8.30 3.54 9.44
C LYS A 84 -8.20 4.41 10.69
N GLU A 85 -7.40 5.47 10.65
CA GLU A 85 -7.30 6.44 11.76
C GLU A 85 -8.65 7.10 12.06
N GLN A 86 -9.38 7.50 11.02
CA GLN A 86 -10.70 8.11 11.19
C GLN A 86 -11.73 7.13 11.76
N GLU A 87 -11.76 5.87 11.30
CA GLU A 87 -12.63 4.84 11.86
C GLU A 87 -12.32 4.59 13.34
N GLU A 88 -11.03 4.54 13.69
CA GLU A 88 -10.55 4.31 15.06
C GLU A 88 -10.91 5.48 15.99
N ARG A 89 -10.79 6.73 15.53
CA ARG A 89 -11.22 7.92 16.28
C ARG A 89 -12.71 7.88 16.60
N VAL A 90 -13.54 7.46 15.64
CA VAL A 90 -14.99 7.32 15.84
C VAL A 90 -15.30 6.22 16.86
N ARG A 91 -14.62 5.07 16.78
CA ARG A 91 -14.75 3.98 17.75
C ARG A 91 -14.43 4.44 19.17
N GLN A 92 -13.28 5.10 19.36
CA GLN A 92 -12.84 5.60 20.66
C GLN A 92 -13.80 6.66 21.25
N ALA A 93 -14.34 7.56 20.42
CA ALA A 93 -15.32 8.55 20.87
C ALA A 93 -16.63 7.90 21.35
N ALA A 94 -17.09 6.84 20.68
CA ALA A 94 -18.26 6.08 21.10
C ALA A 94 -18.03 5.33 22.44
N GLU A 95 -16.83 4.79 22.66
CA GLU A 95 -16.44 4.16 23.92
C GLU A 95 -16.33 5.16 25.07
N ALA A 96 -15.85 6.38 24.80
CA ALA A 96 -15.79 7.44 25.80
C ALA A 96 -17.19 7.92 26.21
N ASN A 97 -18.12 8.02 25.26
CA ASN A 97 -19.50 8.46 25.51
C ASN A 97 -20.40 7.39 26.15
N SER A 98 -19.93 6.15 26.26
CA SER A 98 -20.65 5.04 26.92
C SER A 98 -20.14 4.74 28.33
N ARG A 99 -19.17 5.53 28.83
CA ARG A 99 -18.68 5.52 30.22
C ARG A 99 -19.26 6.70 30.99
#